data_AF-F7K1H7-F1
#
_entry.id   AF-F7K1H7-F1
#
_cell.length_a   1.000
_cell.length_b   1.000
_cell.length_c   1.000
_cell.angle_alpha   90.00
_cell.angle_beta   90.00
_cell.angle_gamma   90.00
#
_symmetry.space_group_name_H-M   'P 1'
#
loop_
_entity.id
_entity.type
_entity.pdbx_description
1 polymer ?
#
loop_
_entity_poly.entity_id
_entity_poly.type
_entity_poly.pdbx_seq_one_letter_code
_entity_poly.pdbx_strand_id
1 'polypeptide(L)' 'MQPDYLAFNSMSFSNGANRDTELQVIVYQYWNADEVVAEIEAEHNQINGTPTTLTINLHRSKWSFHNGYEPFYSTTINYD' A
#
# COMPACT_ATOMS: atom_id res chain seq x y z
N MET A 1 22.00 4.30 1.30
CA MET A 1 20.93 4.19 2.32
C MET A 1 19.87 3.25 1.77
N GLN A 2 19.32 2.37 2.61
CA GLN A 2 18.17 1.54 2.24
C GLN A 2 16.90 2.39 2.46
N PRO A 3 15.92 2.38 1.55
CA PRO A 3 14.69 3.12 1.73
C PRO A 3 13.89 2.56 2.92
N ASP A 4 13.04 3.38 3.52
CA ASP A 4 12.22 2.96 4.66
C ASP A 4 11.14 1.95 4.26
N TYR A 5 10.69 2.02 3.00
CA TYR A 5 9.79 1.04 2.39
C TYR A 5 10.04 0.84 0.87
N LEU A 6 9.38 -0.17 0.30
CA LEU A 6 9.35 -0.48 -1.12
C LEU A 6 7.95 -0.95 -1.52
N ALA A 7 7.21 -0.11 -2.25
CA ALA A 7 6.02 -0.56 -2.96
C ALA A 7 6.43 -1.49 -4.11
N PHE A 8 5.88 -2.71 -4.17
CA PHE A 8 6.36 -3.73 -5.11
C PHE A 8 5.25 -4.40 -5.92
N ASN A 9 3.99 -4.20 -5.55
CA ASN A 9 2.84 -4.60 -6.38
C ASN A 9 1.68 -3.63 -6.17
N SER A 10 1.00 -3.28 -7.25
CA SER A 10 -0.21 -2.46 -7.25
C SER A 10 -1.22 -3.11 -8.18
N MET A 11 -2.42 -3.39 -7.67
CA MET A 11 -3.55 -3.90 -8.44
C MET A 11 -4.68 -2.89 -8.37
N SER A 12 -5.25 -2.51 -9.50
CA SER A 12 -6.41 -1.63 -9.54
C SER A 12 -7.54 -2.29 -10.30
N PHE A 13 -8.73 -2.28 -9.70
CA PHE A 13 -9.96 -2.78 -10.27
C PHE A 13 -10.89 -1.60 -10.53
N SER A 14 -11.49 -1.54 -11.72
CA SER A 14 -12.39 -0.45 -12.11
C SER A 14 -13.72 -0.98 -12.59
N ASN A 15 -14.82 -0.43 -12.08
CA ASN A 15 -16.16 -0.75 -12.53
C ASN A 15 -17.00 0.53 -12.72
N GLY A 16 -16.91 1.11 -13.91
CA GLY A 16 -17.58 2.36 -14.22
C GLY A 16 -16.91 3.55 -13.54
N ALA A 17 -17.60 4.15 -12.57
CA ALA A 17 -17.11 5.32 -11.83
C ALA A 17 -16.10 4.97 -10.73
N ASN A 18 -16.11 3.73 -10.24
CA ASN A 18 -15.32 3.34 -9.09
C ASN A 18 -13.99 2.73 -9.53
N ARG A 19 -12.91 3.10 -8.83
CA ARG A 19 -11.58 2.51 -9.00
C ARG A 19 -11.02 2.15 -7.63
N ASP A 20 -11.04 0.87 -7.31
CA ASP A 20 -10.45 0.35 -6.07
C ASP A 20 -9.01 -0.09 -6.33
N THR A 21 -8.08 0.34 -5.48
CA THR A 21 -6.66 0.05 -5.61
C THR A 21 -6.13 -0.68 -4.38
N GLU A 22 -5.41 -1.76 -4.60
CA GLU A 22 -4.68 -2.52 -3.58
C GLU A 22 -3.18 -2.43 -3.82
N LEU A 23 -2.43 -2.04 -2.79
CA LEU A 23 -0.99 -1.85 -2.82
C LEU A 23 -0.29 -2.77 -1.82
N GLN A 24 0.71 -3.52 -2.30
CA GLN A 24 1.58 -4.35 -1.47
C GLN A 24 2.93 -3.65 -1.28
N VAL A 25 3.33 -3.45 -0.02
CA VAL A 25 4.51 -2.68 0.36
C VAL A 25 5.39 -3.47 1.32
N ILE A 26 6.70 -3.48 1.08
CA ILE A 26 7.68 -3.99 2.04
C ILE A 26 8.16 -2.84 2.91
N VAL A 27 8.07 -2.96 4.23
CA VAL A 27 8.56 -1.95 5.17
C VAL A 27 9.80 -2.48 5.90
N TYR A 28 10.90 -1.74 5.84
CA TYR A 28 12.17 -2.10 6.48
C TYR A 28 12.33 -1.45 7.85
N GLN A 29 11.78 -0.25 8.03
CA GLN A 29 11.79 0.48 9.31
C GLN A 29 10.36 0.76 9.78
N TYR A 30 9.97 0.18 10.91
CA TYR A 30 8.57 0.02 11.34
C TYR A 30 8.17 0.98 12.47
N TRP A 31 8.96 2.01 12.75
CA TRP A 31 8.82 2.82 13.96
C TRP A 31 7.50 3.58 14.02
N ASN A 32 6.86 3.86 12.87
CA ASN A 32 5.58 4.56 12.79
C ASN A 32 4.77 4.15 11.55
N ALA A 33 3.89 3.16 11.68
CA ALA A 33 3.11 2.63 10.57
C ALA A 33 2.18 3.69 9.95
N ASP A 34 1.61 4.58 10.78
CA ASP A 34 0.69 5.63 10.32
C ASP A 34 1.38 6.68 9.44
N GLU A 35 2.60 7.08 9.80
CA GLU A 35 3.41 8.02 9.02
C GLU A 35 3.83 7.41 7.67
N VAL A 36 4.30 6.16 7.70
CA VAL A 36 4.66 5.42 6.47
C VAL A 36 3.44 5.27 5.55
N VAL A 37 2.26 4.97 6.11
CA VAL A 37 1.01 4.89 5.35
C VAL A 37 0.66 6.21 4.69
N ALA A 38 0.75 7.33 5.41
CA ALA A 38 0.44 8.65 4.89
C ALA A 38 1.39 9.05 3.74
N GLU A 39 2.68 8.73 3.85
CA GLU A 39 3.64 8.94 2.76
C GLU A 39 3.32 8.09 1.53
N ILE A 40 3.05 6.79 1.72
CA ILE A 40 2.68 5.87 0.65
C ILE A 40 1.40 6.34 -0.06
N GLU A 41 0.39 6.74 0.71
CA GLU A 41 -0.88 7.28 0.20
C GLU A 41 -0.64 8.52 -0.67
N ALA A 42 0.12 9.49 -0.15
CA ALA A 42 0.41 10.73 -0.86
C ALA A 42 1.17 10.49 -2.16
N GLU A 43 2.24 9.67 -2.12
CA GLU A 43 3.03 9.33 -3.32
C GLU A 43 2.20 8.58 -4.35
N HIS A 44 1.43 7.57 -3.91
CA HIS A 44 0.54 6.81 -4.79
C HIS A 44 -0.45 7.73 -5.50
N ASN A 45 -1.13 8.59 -4.75
CA ASN A 45 -2.15 9.48 -5.30
C ASN A 45 -1.55 10.55 -6.21
N GLN A 46 -0.35 11.04 -5.91
CA GLN A 46 0.35 11.99 -6.78
C GLN A 46 0.67 11.39 -8.15
N ILE A 47 1.05 10.11 -8.21
CA ILE A 47 1.49 9.46 -9.45
C ILE A 47 0.30 8.88 -10.24
N ASN A 48 -0.62 8.21 -9.54
CA ASN A 48 -1.69 7.41 -10.15
C ASN A 48 -3.08 8.05 -10.06
N GLY A 49 -3.18 9.23 -9.43
CA GLY A 49 -4.43 9.87 -9.06
C GLY A 49 -5.12 9.19 -7.88
N THR A 50 -6.16 9.82 -7.34
CA THR A 50 -6.91 9.31 -6.19
C THR A 50 -7.91 8.21 -6.61
N PRO A 51 -7.80 6.98 -6.06
CA PRO A 51 -8.81 5.94 -6.26
C PRO A 51 -10.05 6.18 -5.39
N THR A 52 -11.11 5.39 -5.60
CA THR A 52 -12.29 5.35 -4.70
C THR A 52 -11.89 4.77 -3.34
N THR A 53 -11.19 3.63 -3.36
CA THR A 53 -10.57 3.07 -2.16
C THR A 53 -9.10 2.75 -2.41
N LEU A 54 -8.26 2.95 -1.40
CA LEU A 54 -6.86 2.54 -1.40
C LEU A 54 -6.60 1.61 -0.22
N THR A 55 -6.37 0.33 -0.51
CA THR A 55 -5.94 -0.66 0.48
C THR A 55 -4.42 -0.78 0.45
N ILE A 56 -3.77 -0.54 1.59
CA ILE A 56 -2.31 -0.61 1.74
C ILE A 56 -1.98 -1.77 2.67
N ASN A 57 -1.26 -2.76 2.14
CA ASN A 57 -0.83 -3.96 2.86
C ASN A 57 0.68 -3.91 3.10
N LEU A 58 1.07 -3.86 4.38
CA LEU A 58 2.47 -3.79 4.79
C LEU A 58 3.00 -5.19 5.14
N HIS A 59 4.12 -5.55 4.51
CA HIS A 59 4.82 -6.81 4.69
C HIS A 59 6.23 -6.59 5.21
N ARG A 60 6.72 -7.53 6.03
CA ARG A 60 8.09 -7.46 6.56
C ARG A 60 9.15 -7.82 5.52
N SER A 61 8.76 -8.55 4.46
CA SER A 61 9.68 -8.99 3.42
C SER A 61 8.94 -9.45 2.17
N LYS A 62 9.61 -9.47 1.01
CA LYS A 62 9.05 -10.12 -0.19
C LYS A 62 8.81 -11.62 0.02
N TRP A 63 9.64 -12.26 0.86
CA TRP A 63 9.52 -13.68 1.16
C TRP A 63 8.20 -13.99 1.88
N SER A 64 7.80 -13.16 2.87
CA SER A 64 6.53 -13.36 3.57
C SER A 64 5.33 -13.25 2.62
N PHE A 65 5.33 -12.23 1.75
CA PHE A 65 4.28 -12.07 0.74
C PHE A 65 4.21 -13.27 -0.22
N HIS A 66 5.34 -13.71 -0.78
CA HIS A 66 5.36 -14.84 -1.72
C HIS A 66 4.92 -16.17 -1.08
N ASN A 67 5.10 -16.34 0.22
CA ASN A 67 4.65 -17.54 0.94
C ASN A 67 3.19 -17.42 1.44
N GLY A 68 2.48 -16.36 1.07
CA GLY A 68 1.07 -16.16 1.42
C GLY A 68 0.84 -15.80 2.89
N TYR A 69 1.85 -15.32 3.61
CA TYR A 69 1.65 -14.79 4.95
C TYR A 69 0.84 -13.49 4.87
N GLU A 70 -0.04 -13.31 5.84
CA GLU A 70 -0.82 -12.09 5.98
C GLU A 70 0.10 -10.88 6.21
N PRO A 71 -0.29 -9.69 5.71
CA PRO A 71 0.40 -8.46 6.03
C PRO A 71 0.37 -8.24 7.55
N PHE A 72 1.45 -7.69 8.11
CA PHE A 72 1.49 -7.41 9.55
C PHE A 72 0.64 -6.19 9.92
N TYR A 73 0.32 -5.36 8.93
CA TYR A 73 -0.55 -4.21 9.04
C TYR A 73 -1.27 -4.01 7.71
N SER A 74 -2.57 -3.73 7.78
CA SER A 74 -3.41 -3.44 6.62
C SER A 74 -4.34 -2.31 6.98
N THR A 75 -4.52 -1.37 6.05
CA THR A 75 -5.48 -0.28 6.18
C THR A 75 -6.15 -0.01 4.85
N THR A 76 -7.41 0.41 4.90
CA THR A 76 -8.19 0.81 3.73
C THR A 76 -8.67 2.23 3.92
N ILE A 77 -8.32 3.08 2.97
CA ILE A 77 -8.70 4.49 2.92
C ILE A 77 -9.84 4.61 1.91
N ASN A 78 -10.94 5.26 2.32
CA ASN A 78 -12.07 5.55 1.45
C ASN A 78 -12.09 7.06 1.15
N TYR A 79 -12.17 7.41 -0.14
CA TYR A 79 -12.21 8.80 -0.61
C TYR A 79 -13.62 9.25 -1.07
N ASP A 80 -14.57 8.31 -1.20
CA ASP A 80 -15.99 8.56 -1.51
C ASP A 80 -16.82 8.91 -0.26
#